data_AF-A0A6N8EFF0-F1
#
_entry.id   AF-A0A6N8EFF0-F1
#
_cell.length_a   1.000
_cell.length_b   1.000
_cell.length_c   1.000
_cell.angle_alpha   90.00
_cell.angle_beta   90.00
_cell.angle_gamma   90.00
#
_symmetry.space_group_name_H-M   'P 1'
#
loop_
_entity.id
_entity.type
_entity.pdbx_description
1 polymer ?
#
loop_
_entity_poly.entity_id
_entity_poly.type
_entity_poly.pdbx_seq_one_letter_code
_entity_poly.pdbx_strand_id
1 'polypeptide(L)'
;MQERPIIKTAIPKRRYQAGRHAASLLGEIESGDGRSYRYILAFVAQGQAEPVLYVCSEPTPPAERADGAYRLRVVSEAMTETLDTDDGWGDLDRFAEQALKVGAQMLGLPDSGVVRLL
;
A
#
# COMPACT_ATOMS: atom_id res chain seq x y z
N MET A 1 12.98 -6.91 -5.39
CA MET A 1 11.67 -7.12 -4.74
C MET A 1 10.86 -8.10 -5.57
N GLN A 2 10.60 -9.28 -5.01
CA GLN A 2 9.73 -10.28 -5.63
C GLN A 2 8.26 -9.83 -5.46
N GLU A 3 7.40 -10.07 -6.47
CA GLU A 3 5.98 -9.68 -6.46
C GLU A 3 5.68 -8.17 -6.39
N ARG A 4 6.66 -7.31 -6.71
CA ARG A 4 6.44 -5.86 -6.88
C ARG A 4 5.23 -5.61 -7.80
N PRO A 5 4.26 -4.78 -7.40
CA PRO A 5 3.14 -4.41 -8.25
C PRO A 5 3.60 -3.84 -9.59
N ILE A 6 3.06 -4.38 -10.70
CA ILE A 6 3.28 -3.81 -12.03
C ILE A 6 2.11 -2.86 -12.31
N ILE A 7 2.33 -1.55 -12.16
CA ILE A 7 1.30 -0.53 -12.40
C ILE A 7 1.46 0.01 -13.81
N LYS A 8 0.43 -0.14 -14.65
CA LYS A 8 0.39 0.49 -15.98
C LYS A 8 -0.09 1.94 -15.88
N THR A 9 -1.19 2.14 -15.17
CA THR A 9 -1.78 3.46 -14.90
C THR A 9 -2.37 3.49 -13.49
N ALA A 10 -2.41 4.67 -12.87
CA ALA A 10 -3.08 4.90 -11.60
C ALA A 10 -3.33 6.39 -11.39
N ILE A 11 -4.32 6.73 -10.57
CA ILE A 11 -4.60 8.10 -10.13
C ILE A 11 -3.99 8.33 -8.74
N PRO A 12 -3.02 9.24 -8.58
CA PRO A 12 -2.56 9.66 -7.27
C PRO A 12 -3.69 10.30 -6.47
N LYS A 13 -4.00 9.74 -5.30
CA LYS A 13 -5.05 10.23 -4.41
C LYS A 13 -4.50 11.14 -3.33
N ARG A 14 -3.36 10.77 -2.74
CA ARG A 14 -2.70 11.50 -1.65
C ARG A 14 -1.20 11.26 -1.70
N ARG A 15 -0.45 12.21 -1.13
CA ARG A 15 0.99 12.10 -0.94
C ARG A 15 1.32 12.37 0.53
N TYR A 16 2.34 11.70 1.02
CA TYR A 16 2.82 11.86 2.38
C TYR A 16 4.35 11.89 2.39
N GLN A 17 4.90 12.53 3.40
CA GLN A 17 6.29 12.40 3.80
C GLN A 17 6.33 11.60 5.10
N ALA A 18 7.04 10.48 5.12
CA ALA A 18 7.25 9.61 6.28
C ALA A 18 8.76 9.52 6.56
N GLY A 19 9.26 10.36 7.47
CA GLY A 19 10.70 10.48 7.71
C GLY A 19 11.46 10.81 6.41
N ARG A 20 12.35 9.91 5.96
CA ARG A 20 13.11 10.05 4.70
C ARG A 20 12.46 9.36 3.50
N HIS A 21 11.18 9.00 3.60
CA HIS A 21 10.45 8.34 2.52
C HIS A 21 9.31 9.24 2.04
N ALA A 22 9.15 9.33 0.72
CA ALA A 22 7.92 9.82 0.14
C ALA A 22 6.95 8.63 0.03
N ALA A 23 5.69 8.81 0.42
CA ALA A 23 4.65 7.79 0.26
C ALA A 23 3.54 8.31 -0.65
N SER A 24 3.23 7.58 -1.72
CA SER A 24 2.18 7.94 -2.68
C SER A 24 1.03 6.95 -2.61
N LEU A 25 -0.15 7.44 -2.27
CA LEU A 25 -1.39 6.67 -2.28
C LEU A 25 -2.01 6.74 -3.67
N LEU A 26 -2.20 5.59 -4.28
CA LEU A 26 -2.73 5.39 -5.61
C LEU A 26 -4.10 4.70 -5.53
N GLY A 27 -5.01 5.07 -6.43
CA GLY A 27 -6.28 4.39 -6.67
C GLY A 27 -6.62 4.42 -8.15
N GLU A 28 -7.72 3.77 -8.55
CA GLU A 28 -8.07 3.59 -9.98
C GLU A 28 -6.89 2.99 -10.76
N ILE A 29 -6.40 1.85 -10.27
CA ILE A 29 -5.15 1.24 -10.71
C ILE A 29 -5.44 0.24 -11.83
N GLU A 30 -4.75 0.38 -12.96
CA GLU A 30 -4.63 -0.68 -13.95
C GLU A 30 -3.32 -1.45 -13.72
N SER A 31 -3.44 -2.73 -13.40
CA SER A 31 -2.33 -3.64 -13.15
C SER A 31 -1.83 -4.33 -14.42
N GLY A 32 -0.53 -4.58 -14.50
CA GLY A 32 0.12 -5.43 -15.51
C GLY A 32 0.55 -6.81 -14.99
N ASP A 33 0.36 -7.10 -13.70
CA ASP A 33 0.76 -8.36 -13.04
C ASP A 33 -0.40 -9.36 -12.84
N GLY A 34 -1.59 -9.04 -13.36
CA GLY A 34 -2.79 -9.87 -13.21
C GLY A 34 -3.47 -9.79 -11.84
N ARG A 35 -3.00 -8.93 -10.92
CA ARG A 35 -3.63 -8.69 -9.62
C ARG A 35 -4.47 -7.43 -9.64
N SER A 36 -5.67 -7.48 -9.09
CA SER A 36 -6.49 -6.27 -8.93
C SER A 36 -6.14 -5.54 -7.65
N TYR A 37 -5.98 -4.21 -7.74
CA TYR A 37 -5.70 -3.37 -6.58
C TYR A 37 -6.79 -2.31 -6.43
N ARG A 38 -7.37 -2.23 -5.24
CA ARG A 38 -8.27 -1.13 -4.86
C ARG A 38 -7.46 0.12 -4.56
N TYR A 39 -6.44 -0.03 -3.72
CA TYR A 39 -5.49 1.01 -3.37
C TYR A 39 -4.07 0.45 -3.23
N ILE A 40 -3.08 1.28 -3.51
CA ILE A 40 -1.66 1.00 -3.22
C ILE A 40 -1.07 2.23 -2.53
N LEU A 41 -0.37 2.03 -1.41
CA LEU A 41 0.52 3.03 -0.83
C LEU A 41 1.97 2.59 -1.08
N ALA A 42 2.68 3.34 -1.93
CA ALA A 42 4.06 3.03 -2.31
C ALA A 42 5.04 3.98 -1.60
N PHE A 43 6.03 3.42 -0.91
CA PHE A 43 7.07 4.17 -0.20
C PHE A 43 8.36 4.19 -1.01
N VAL A 44 8.84 5.38 -1.34
CA VAL A 44 10.09 5.61 -2.05
C VAL A 44 11.09 6.26 -1.09
N ALA A 45 12.23 5.62 -0.88
CA ALA A 45 13.31 6.19 -0.08
C ALA A 45 13.91 7.42 -0.79
N GLN A 46 14.31 8.43 -0.01
CA GLN A 46 14.95 9.63 -0.56
C GLN A 46 16.15 9.29 -1.44
N GLY A 47 16.16 9.81 -2.66
CA GLY A 47 17.21 9.56 -3.65
C GLY A 47 17.04 8.28 -4.46
N GLN A 48 16.01 7.49 -4.18
CA GLN A 48 15.61 6.34 -5.00
C GLN A 48 14.52 6.73 -5.99
N ALA A 49 14.49 6.06 -7.14
CA ALA A 49 13.41 6.18 -8.13
C ALA A 49 12.30 5.14 -7.89
N GLU A 50 12.67 3.98 -7.37
CA GLU A 50 11.78 2.83 -7.21
C GLU A 50 11.29 2.71 -5.76
N PRO A 51 10.02 2.30 -5.54
CA PRO A 51 9.53 2.04 -4.19
C PRO A 51 10.21 0.84 -3.54
N VAL A 52 10.47 0.97 -2.24
CA VAL A 52 11.10 -0.06 -1.37
C VAL A 52 10.08 -0.86 -0.58
N LEU A 53 8.84 -0.36 -0.48
CA LEU A 53 7.73 -1.01 0.19
C LEU A 53 6.41 -0.61 -0.49
N TYR A 54 5.52 -1.58 -0.64
CA TYR A 54 4.13 -1.37 -1.00
C TYR A 54 3.24 -1.93 0.09
N VAL A 55 2.20 -1.18 0.42
CA VAL A 55 1.03 -1.67 1.14
C VAL A 55 -0.15 -1.62 0.19
N CYS A 56 -0.88 -2.71 0.06
CA CYS A 56 -1.90 -2.92 -0.95
C CYS A 56 -3.24 -3.26 -0.29
N SER A 57 -4.32 -2.72 -0.85
CA SER A 57 -5.68 -3.23 -0.66
C SER A 57 -6.07 -3.99 -1.92
N GLU A 58 -6.21 -5.31 -1.80
CA GLU A 58 -6.56 -6.22 -2.90
C GLU A 58 -7.96 -6.81 -2.67
N PRO A 59 -8.83 -6.94 -3.69
CA PRO A 59 -10.08 -7.68 -3.54
C PRO A 59 -9.81 -9.13 -3.13
N THR A 60 -10.54 -9.62 -2.12
CA THR A 60 -10.47 -11.00 -1.68
C THR A 60 -10.98 -11.94 -2.78
N PRO A 61 -10.25 -13.03 -3.08
CA PRO A 61 -10.72 -14.09 -3.97
C PRO A 61 -12.10 -14.60 -3.57
N PRO A 62 -12.99 -14.93 -4.53
CA PRO A 62 -14.37 -15.30 -4.22
C PRO A 62 -14.53 -16.39 -3.14
N ALA A 63 -13.61 -17.36 -3.09
CA ALA A 63 -13.65 -18.47 -2.14
C ALA A 63 -13.43 -18.07 -0.67
N GLU A 64 -12.81 -16.90 -0.43
CA GLU A 64 -12.35 -16.47 0.90
C GLU A 64 -13.07 -15.19 1.37
N ARG A 65 -14.09 -14.73 0.62
CA ARG A 65 -14.82 -13.48 0.92
C ARG A 65 -15.65 -13.51 2.20
N ALA A 66 -15.84 -14.68 2.81
CA ALA A 66 -16.50 -14.79 4.10
C ALA A 66 -15.77 -13.99 5.19
N ASP A 67 -14.46 -13.81 5.05
CA ASP A 67 -13.60 -13.09 6.00
C ASP A 67 -13.47 -11.59 5.67
N GLY A 68 -14.06 -11.15 4.54
CA GLY A 68 -14.04 -9.75 4.08
C GLY A 68 -13.77 -9.62 2.59
N ALA A 69 -14.28 -8.55 2.00
CA ALA A 69 -14.20 -8.26 0.56
C ALA A 69 -12.80 -7.79 0.11
N TYR A 70 -11.95 -7.36 1.04
CA TYR A 70 -10.61 -6.83 0.75
C TYR A 70 -9.56 -7.35 1.73
N ARG A 71 -8.31 -7.37 1.26
CA ARG A 71 -7.12 -7.80 1.99
C ARG A 71 -6.10 -6.67 2.10
N LEU A 72 -5.51 -6.53 3.28
CA LEU A 72 -4.34 -5.70 3.50
C LEU A 72 -3.08 -6.54 3.30
N ARG A 73 -2.28 -6.22 2.28
CA ARG A 73 -1.08 -6.96 1.91
C ARG A 73 0.15 -6.06 1.85
N VAL A 74 1.29 -6.56 2.30
CA VAL A 74 2.59 -5.89 2.19
C VAL A 74 3.48 -6.60 1.19
N VAL A 75 4.25 -5.83 0.44
CA VAL A 75 5.25 -6.32 -0.52
C VAL A 75 6.53 -5.49 -0.35
N SER A 76 7.62 -6.16 0.01
CA SER A 76 8.94 -5.56 0.24
C SER A 76 10.05 -6.48 -0.23
N GLU A 77 11.32 -6.05 -0.16
CA GLU A 77 12.45 -6.97 -0.42
C GLU A 77 12.50 -8.13 0.59
N ALA A 78 12.12 -7.87 1.83
CA ALA A 78 12.27 -8.83 2.92
C ALA A 78 11.13 -9.86 2.97
N MET A 79 9.90 -9.42 2.68
CA MET A 79 8.71 -10.28 2.76
C MET A 79 7.56 -9.77 1.90
N THR A 80 6.67 -10.71 1.61
CA THR A 80 5.37 -10.50 1.00
C THR A 80 4.33 -11.25 1.81
N GLU A 81 3.38 -10.55 2.43
CA GLU A 81 2.47 -11.13 3.41
C GLU A 81 1.11 -10.44 3.40
N THR A 82 0.03 -11.21 3.56
CA THR A 82 -1.31 -10.68 3.83
C THR A 82 -1.46 -10.53 5.34
N LEU A 83 -1.61 -9.29 5.82
CA LEU A 83 -1.67 -8.97 7.24
C LEU A 83 -3.08 -9.07 7.81
N ASP A 84 -4.09 -8.74 7.00
CA ASP A 84 -5.49 -8.72 7.45
C ASP A 84 -6.49 -8.84 6.28
N THR A 85 -7.74 -9.21 6.59
CA THR A 85 -8.87 -9.26 5.65
C THR A 85 -10.10 -8.60 6.31
N ASP A 86 -10.66 -7.56 5.69
CA ASP A 86 -11.79 -6.77 6.22
C ASP A 86 -12.41 -5.93 5.09
N ASP A 87 -13.73 -5.73 5.11
CA ASP A 87 -14.44 -4.90 4.13
C ASP A 87 -13.97 -3.43 4.12
N GLY A 88 -13.54 -2.94 5.27
CA GLY A 88 -13.06 -1.58 5.48
C GLY A 88 -11.74 -1.27 4.77
N TRP A 89 -10.99 -2.25 4.28
CA TRP A 89 -9.84 -1.99 3.41
C TRP A 89 -10.27 -1.46 2.03
N GLY A 90 -11.57 -1.50 1.70
CA GLY A 90 -12.15 -0.82 0.55
C GLY A 90 -12.36 0.69 0.74
N ASP A 91 -12.27 1.20 1.97
CA ASP A 91 -12.35 2.62 2.29
C ASP A 91 -10.97 3.30 2.22
N LEU A 92 -10.92 4.46 1.56
CA LEU A 92 -9.66 5.14 1.29
C LEU A 92 -9.00 5.70 2.55
N ASP A 93 -9.78 6.24 3.47
CA ASP A 93 -9.27 6.88 4.69
C ASP A 93 -8.75 5.83 5.67
N ARG A 94 -9.54 4.78 5.93
CA ARG A 94 -9.17 3.66 6.80
C ARG A 94 -7.94 2.93 6.25
N PHE A 95 -7.90 2.66 4.94
CA PHE A 95 -6.73 2.06 4.31
C PHE A 95 -5.49 2.95 4.46
N ALA A 96 -5.59 4.24 4.14
CA ALA A 96 -4.44 5.14 4.18
C ALA A 96 -3.85 5.24 5.58
N GLU A 97 -4.70 5.37 6.62
CA GLU A 97 -4.24 5.43 8.00
C GLU A 97 -3.48 4.16 8.40
N GLN A 98 -4.06 2.99 8.14
CA GLN A 98 -3.42 1.72 8.51
C GLN A 98 -2.16 1.46 7.70
N ALA A 99 -2.18 1.72 6.39
CA ALA A 99 -1.04 1.51 5.51
C ALA A 99 0.16 2.40 5.88
N LEU A 100 -0.09 3.62 6.37
CA LEU A 100 0.97 4.49 6.88
C LEU A 100 1.59 3.94 8.17
N LYS A 101 0.78 3.42 9.10
CA LYS A 101 1.28 2.78 10.34
C LYS A 101 2.13 1.54 10.03
N VAL A 102 1.61 0.65 9.18
CA VAL A 102 2.33 -0.56 8.74
C VAL A 102 3.64 -0.16 8.05
N GLY A 103 3.60 0.81 7.14
CA GLY A 103 4.78 1.28 6.43
C GLY A 103 5.83 1.91 7.34
N ALA A 104 5.40 2.73 8.30
CA ALA A 104 6.29 3.31 9.30
C ALA A 104 6.97 2.23 10.14
N GLN A 105 6.20 1.24 10.63
CA GLN A 105 6.72 0.14 11.42
C GLN A 105 7.75 -0.70 10.63
N MET A 106 7.42 -1.11 9.40
CA MET A 106 8.31 -1.94 8.57
C MET A 106 9.59 -1.21 8.17
N LEU A 107 9.54 0.11 8.01
CA LEU A 107 10.69 0.94 7.66
C LEU A 107 11.46 1.45 8.89
N GLY A 108 11.05 1.08 10.11
CA GLY A 108 11.66 1.53 11.36
C GLY A 108 11.55 3.04 11.59
N LEU A 109 10.47 3.66 11.11
CA LEU A 109 10.20 5.09 11.22
C LEU A 109 9.39 5.40 12.50
N PRO A 110 9.58 6.58 13.10
CA PRO A 110 8.76 7.00 14.24
C PRO A 110 7.32 7.32 13.81
N ASP A 111 6.34 6.91 14.62
CA ASP A 111 4.91 7.15 14.38
C ASP A 111 4.55 8.63 14.22
N SER A 112 5.28 9.53 14.89
CA SER A 112 5.06 10.98 14.83
C SER A 112 5.59 11.65 13.54
N GLY A 113 6.14 10.87 12.60
CA GLY A 113 6.92 11.38 11.46
C GLY A 113 6.17 11.45 10.12
N VAL A 114 4.86 11.18 10.09
CA VAL A 114 4.07 11.15 8.85
C VAL A 114 3.31 12.47 8.66
N VAL A 115 3.60 13.16 7.56
CA VAL A 115 2.95 14.42 7.18
C VAL A 115 2.27 14.24 5.84
N ARG A 116 0.98 14.58 5.74
CA ARG A 116 0.27 14.64 4.46
C ARG A 116 0.70 15.88 3.68
N LEU A 117 1.03 15.68 2.41
CA LEU A 117 1.40 16.74 1.48
C LEU A 117 0.17 17.20 0.70
N LEU A 118 0.16 18.48 0.31
CA LEU A 118 -0.90 19.12 -0.47
C LEU A 118 -0.95 18.57 -1.90
#